data_AF-A0A7S1EPN4-F1
#
_entry.id   AF-A0A7S1EPN4-F1
#
_cell.length_a   1.000
_cell.length_b   1.000
_cell.length_c   1.000
_cell.angle_alpha   90.00
_cell.angle_beta   90.00
_cell.angle_gamma   90.00
#
_symmetry.space_group_name_H-M   'P 1'
#
loop_
_entity.id
_entity.type
_entity.pdbx_description
1 polymer ?
#
loop_
_entity_poly.entity_id
_entity_poly.type
_entity_poly.pdbx_seq_one_letter_code
_entity_poly.pdbx_strand_id
1 'polypeptide(L)'
;VFAYFTQFLLTIMFTEILKVCVGSLRPDFAFRCFGPDFTPSYPTNLSLSQILSDAECPNQQDMESLIDGRKSFPSGHTSTAFSGAFFISLYIFHSTLRIQQSTIQINIPTRSIIVTALQIIAVAPLIYASYVAVSRLRDYRHSCVDVLAGAVLALFFSCVYLYQVIIGANLDENEHVLDSQLELCRIHQSDRRVNVRKFI
;
A
#
# COMPACT_ATOMS: atom_id res chain seq x y z
N VAL A 1 10.95 0.76 9.31
CA VAL A 1 10.10 1.90 9.73
C VAL A 1 10.16 3.06 8.74
N PHE A 2 11.34 3.59 8.38
CA PHE A 2 11.45 4.67 7.38
C PHE A 2 10.79 4.32 6.03
N ALA A 3 11.08 3.14 5.50
CA ALA A 3 10.47 2.63 4.26
C ALA A 3 8.93 2.50 4.31
N TYR A 4 8.33 2.37 5.50
CA TYR A 4 6.87 2.37 5.66
C TYR A 4 6.29 3.78 5.55
N PHE A 5 6.93 4.77 6.18
CA PHE A 5 6.48 6.15 6.07
C PHE A 5 6.56 6.65 4.63
N THR A 6 7.64 6.35 3.92
CA THR A 6 7.77 6.71 2.50
C THR A 6 6.67 6.05 1.66
N GLN A 7 6.44 4.76 1.87
CA GLN A 7 5.38 3.98 1.24
C GLN A 7 3.98 4.61 1.42
N PHE A 8 3.63 4.91 2.67
CA PHE A 8 2.32 5.44 3.03
C PHE A 8 2.11 6.85 2.46
N LEU A 9 3.13 7.71 2.59
CA LEU A 9 3.09 9.07 2.06
C LEU A 9 2.99 9.09 0.54
N LEU A 10 3.74 8.23 -0.17
CA LEU A 10 3.65 8.12 -1.61
C LEU A 10 2.25 7.68 -2.05
N THR A 11 1.66 6.70 -1.37
CA THR A 11 0.30 6.25 -1.69
C THR A 11 -0.72 7.37 -1.55
N ILE A 12 -0.66 8.16 -0.46
CA ILE A 12 -1.57 9.31 -0.25
C ILE A 12 -1.34 10.38 -1.31
N MET A 13 -0.08 10.78 -1.52
CA MET A 13 0.27 11.83 -2.47
C MET A 13 -0.21 11.49 -3.88
N PHE A 14 0.07 10.29 -4.36
CA PHE A 14 -0.38 9.85 -5.69
C PHE A 14 -1.90 9.72 -5.78
N THR A 15 -2.57 9.26 -4.73
CA THR A 15 -4.04 9.21 -4.70
C THR A 15 -4.62 10.62 -4.89
N GLU A 16 -4.15 11.60 -4.13
CA GLU A 16 -4.68 12.97 -4.20
C GLU A 16 -4.33 13.66 -5.53
N ILE A 17 -3.12 13.45 -6.07
CA ILE A 17 -2.75 13.94 -7.39
C ILE A 17 -3.69 13.35 -8.45
N LEU A 18 -3.91 12.03 -8.44
CA LEU A 18 -4.78 11.39 -9.44
C LEU A 18 -6.23 11.86 -9.34
N LYS A 19 -6.74 12.15 -8.14
CA LYS A 19 -8.07 12.76 -7.96
C LYS A 19 -8.21 14.09 -8.67
N VAL A 20 -7.21 14.95 -8.55
CA VAL A 20 -7.21 16.27 -9.19
C VAL A 20 -6.97 16.14 -10.70
N CYS A 21 -6.08 15.26 -11.13
CA CYS A 21 -5.74 15.08 -12.54
C CYS A 21 -6.87 14.45 -13.36
N VAL A 22 -7.54 13.42 -12.83
CA VAL A 22 -8.59 12.70 -13.58
C VAL A 22 -9.92 13.44 -13.50
N GLY A 23 -10.25 14.04 -12.34
CA GLY A 23 -11.48 14.81 -12.20
C GLY A 23 -12.76 14.00 -12.45
N SER A 24 -12.72 12.68 -12.21
CA SER A 24 -13.83 11.77 -12.49
C SER A 24 -15.04 12.07 -11.61
N LEU A 25 -16.22 12.05 -12.22
CA LEU A 25 -17.51 12.28 -11.57
C LEU A 25 -17.93 11.08 -10.72
N ARG A 26 -18.45 11.34 -9.52
CA ARG A 26 -19.03 10.32 -8.66
C ARG A 26 -20.42 9.90 -9.15
N PRO A 27 -20.87 8.66 -8.82
CA PRO A 27 -22.22 8.21 -9.16
C PRO A 27 -23.34 9.09 -8.57
N ASP A 28 -23.09 9.74 -7.43
CA ASP A 28 -24.03 10.66 -6.77
C ASP A 28 -23.94 12.11 -7.27
N PHE A 29 -23.09 12.42 -8.25
CA PHE A 29 -22.88 13.78 -8.74
C PHE A 29 -24.16 14.43 -9.29
N ALA A 30 -24.98 13.67 -10.03
CA ALA A 30 -26.24 14.18 -10.60
C ALA A 30 -27.20 14.68 -9.50
N PHE A 31 -27.33 13.94 -8.40
CA PHE A 31 -28.18 14.35 -7.27
C PHE A 31 -27.66 15.63 -6.60
N ARG A 32 -26.35 15.84 -6.54
CA ARG A 32 -25.75 17.07 -5.98
C ARG A 32 -25.99 18.29 -6.88
N CYS A 33 -25.85 18.11 -8.19
CA CYS A 33 -26.00 19.16 -9.20
C CYS A 33 -27.45 19.63 -9.36
N PHE A 34 -28.41 18.70 -9.37
CA PHE A 34 -29.83 18.99 -9.64
C PHE A 34 -30.71 19.11 -8.37
N GLY A 35 -30.25 18.63 -7.22
CA GLY A 35 -30.99 18.73 -5.96
C GLY A 35 -32.14 17.70 -5.82
N PRO A 36 -33.00 17.86 -4.80
CA PRO A 36 -34.06 16.89 -4.45
C PRO A 36 -35.21 16.83 -5.46
N ASP A 37 -35.36 17.85 -6.32
CA ASP A 37 -36.36 17.90 -7.40
C ASP A 37 -35.92 17.10 -8.64
N PHE A 38 -34.78 16.40 -8.56
CA PHE A 38 -34.30 15.51 -9.61
C PHE A 38 -35.26 14.32 -9.78
N THR A 39 -36.16 14.42 -10.75
CA THR A 39 -36.97 13.31 -11.23
C THR A 39 -36.27 12.67 -12.43
N PRO A 40 -36.19 11.32 -12.52
CA PRO A 40 -35.59 10.63 -13.68
C PRO A 40 -36.39 10.83 -14.99
N SER A 41 -37.43 11.67 -14.97
CA SER A 41 -38.23 12.12 -16.11
C SER A 41 -37.63 13.31 -16.88
N TYR A 42 -36.43 13.79 -16.54
CA TYR A 42 -35.73 14.76 -17.38
C TYR A 42 -35.34 14.09 -18.72
N PRO A 43 -35.61 14.71 -19.88
CA PRO A 43 -35.63 14.02 -21.16
C PRO A 43 -34.30 13.31 -21.43
N THR A 44 -34.43 12.15 -22.07
CA THR A 44 -33.42 11.27 -22.68
C THR A 44 -32.40 11.95 -23.61
N ASN A 45 -32.40 13.29 -23.64
CA ASN A 45 -31.64 14.17 -24.50
C ASN A 45 -30.60 14.97 -23.69
N LEU A 46 -30.54 14.81 -22.36
CA LEU A 46 -29.41 15.34 -21.59
C LEU A 46 -28.19 14.48 -21.90
N SER A 47 -27.48 14.91 -22.94
CA SER A 47 -26.24 14.31 -23.37
C SER A 47 -25.28 14.24 -22.18
N LEU A 48 -24.58 13.11 -22.02
CA LEU A 48 -23.54 12.92 -20.99
C LEU A 48 -22.55 14.10 -20.97
N SER A 49 -22.37 14.79 -22.11
CA SER A 49 -21.62 16.03 -22.29
C SER A 49 -22.13 17.25 -21.49
N GLN A 50 -23.43 17.39 -21.25
CA GLN A 50 -23.97 18.51 -20.44
C GLN A 50 -23.64 18.32 -18.95
N ILE A 51 -23.79 17.10 -18.42
CA ILE A 51 -23.39 16.74 -17.04
C ILE A 51 -21.87 16.91 -16.85
N LEU A 52 -21.08 16.65 -17.89
CA LEU A 52 -19.62 16.81 -17.88
C LEU A 52 -19.14 18.28 -17.92
N SER A 53 -20.00 19.23 -18.31
CA SER A 53 -19.58 20.59 -18.66
C SER A 53 -19.70 21.65 -17.55
N ASP A 54 -20.18 21.30 -16.34
CA ASP A 54 -20.51 22.23 -15.23
C ASP A 54 -21.51 23.36 -15.60
N ALA A 55 -21.89 23.52 -16.87
CA ALA A 55 -22.53 24.71 -17.40
C ALA A 55 -24.01 24.85 -16.97
N GLU A 56 -24.61 23.80 -16.42
CA GLU A 56 -26.05 23.75 -16.13
C GLU A 56 -26.34 23.06 -14.77
N CYS A 57 -25.51 23.25 -13.74
CA CYS A 57 -25.92 22.89 -12.38
C CYS A 57 -26.78 24.02 -11.78
N PRO A 58 -28.10 23.84 -11.60
CA PRO A 58 -28.95 24.86 -10.99
C PRO A 58 -28.62 25.09 -9.51
N ASN A 59 -28.08 24.07 -8.82
CA ASN A 59 -27.73 24.17 -7.41
C ASN A 59 -26.26 24.57 -7.22
N GLN A 60 -25.94 25.86 -7.38
CA GLN A 60 -24.60 26.42 -7.14
C GLN A 60 -24.34 26.83 -5.69
N GLN A 61 -25.28 26.57 -4.76
CA GLN A 61 -25.15 27.00 -3.37
C GLN A 61 -24.02 26.24 -2.64
N ASP A 62 -23.77 24.97 -3.00
CA ASP A 62 -22.79 24.10 -2.35
C ASP A 62 -21.63 23.73 -3.30
N MET A 63 -20.84 24.71 -3.73
CA MET A 63 -19.70 24.51 -4.64
C MET A 63 -18.68 23.50 -4.12
N GLU A 64 -18.47 23.42 -2.80
CA GLU A 64 -17.59 22.40 -2.20
C GLU A 64 -18.09 20.97 -2.43
N SER A 65 -19.41 20.76 -2.35
CA SER A 65 -20.03 19.45 -2.60
C SER A 65 -19.92 19.04 -4.06
N LEU A 66 -20.01 20.00 -4.99
CA LEU A 66 -19.80 19.79 -6.42
C LEU A 66 -18.35 19.43 -6.73
N ILE A 67 -17.38 20.19 -6.17
CA ILE A 67 -15.94 19.90 -6.32
C ILE A 67 -15.59 18.52 -5.74
N ASP A 68 -16.15 18.15 -4.59
CA ASP A 68 -16.00 16.81 -4.01
C ASP A 68 -16.61 15.72 -4.90
N GLY A 69 -17.72 16.03 -5.55
CA GLY A 69 -18.35 15.16 -6.54
C GLY A 69 -17.52 14.89 -7.79
N ARG A 70 -16.51 15.73 -8.09
CA ARG A 70 -15.53 15.55 -9.18
C ARG A 70 -14.27 14.78 -8.78
N LYS A 71 -14.21 14.25 -7.56
CA LYS A 71 -13.06 13.51 -7.01
C LYS A 71 -13.44 12.06 -6.75
N SER A 72 -13.86 11.34 -7.78
CA SER A 72 -14.22 9.91 -7.67
C SER A 72 -13.01 8.98 -7.83
N PHE A 73 -12.15 9.21 -8.81
CA PHE A 73 -11.04 8.31 -9.13
C PHE A 73 -9.71 8.83 -8.56
N PRO A 74 -8.85 8.00 -7.94
CA PRO A 74 -9.12 6.70 -7.33
C PRO A 74 -9.69 6.86 -5.90
N SER A 75 -10.24 5.78 -5.33
CA SER A 75 -10.78 5.84 -3.97
C SER A 75 -9.69 5.96 -2.90
N GLY A 76 -9.63 7.11 -2.22
CA GLY A 76 -8.63 7.38 -1.18
C GLY A 76 -8.82 6.57 0.10
N HIS A 77 -10.06 6.26 0.48
CA HIS A 77 -10.31 5.36 1.62
C HIS A 77 -9.79 3.95 1.32
N THR A 78 -10.01 3.47 0.11
CA THR A 78 -9.53 2.16 -0.33
C THR A 78 -8.01 2.14 -0.40
N SER A 79 -7.37 3.10 -1.07
CA SER A 79 -5.90 3.11 -1.18
C SER A 79 -5.20 3.21 0.17
N THR A 80 -5.72 4.05 1.09
CA THR A 80 -5.15 4.19 2.44
C THR A 80 -5.34 2.93 3.28
N ALA A 81 -6.54 2.32 3.24
CA ALA A 81 -6.82 1.09 3.99
C ALA A 81 -5.96 -0.08 3.48
N PHE A 82 -5.84 -0.24 2.16
CA PHE A 82 -4.99 -1.28 1.57
C PHE A 82 -3.50 -1.01 1.81
N SER A 83 -3.03 0.24 1.82
CA SER A 83 -1.62 0.54 2.13
C SER A 83 -1.23 0.08 3.53
N GLY A 84 -2.09 0.31 4.53
CA GLY A 84 -1.85 -0.18 5.89
C GLY A 84 -1.95 -1.69 5.99
N ALA A 85 -2.97 -2.29 5.36
CA ALA A 85 -3.18 -3.73 5.37
C ALA A 85 -2.02 -4.49 4.72
N PHE A 86 -1.61 -4.10 3.49
CA PHE A 86 -0.47 -4.73 2.81
C PHE A 86 0.82 -4.59 3.60
N PHE A 87 1.07 -3.45 4.24
CA PHE A 87 2.24 -3.30 5.09
C PHE A 87 2.26 -4.32 6.23
N ILE A 88 1.17 -4.41 7.01
CA ILE A 88 1.09 -5.34 8.14
C ILE A 88 1.20 -6.79 7.66
N SER A 89 0.46 -7.14 6.61
CA SER A 89 0.47 -8.49 6.04
C SER A 89 1.87 -8.88 5.56
N LEU A 90 2.49 -8.05 4.72
CA LEU A 90 3.83 -8.32 4.17
C LEU A 90 4.90 -8.35 5.25
N TYR A 91 4.79 -7.48 6.27
CA TYR A 91 5.70 -7.49 7.41
C TYR A 91 5.63 -8.81 8.19
N ILE A 92 4.42 -9.30 8.48
CA ILE A 92 4.24 -10.59 9.15
C ILE A 92 4.74 -11.73 8.26
N PHE A 93 4.38 -11.75 6.98
CA PHE A 93 4.87 -12.78 6.04
C PHE A 93 6.40 -12.82 5.99
N HIS A 94 7.06 -11.67 5.81
CA HIS A 94 8.52 -11.59 5.81
C HIS A 94 9.12 -12.07 7.14
N SER A 95 8.51 -11.72 8.27
CA SER A 95 8.95 -12.17 9.60
C SER A 95 8.82 -13.69 9.76
N THR A 96 7.72 -14.28 9.26
CA THR A 96 7.52 -15.73 9.31
C THR A 96 8.54 -16.50 8.46
N LEU A 97 8.95 -15.95 7.31
CA LEU A 97 10.01 -16.54 6.48
C LEU A 97 11.35 -16.58 7.23
N ARG A 98 11.70 -15.51 7.95
CA ARG A 98 12.91 -15.47 8.78
C ARG A 98 12.87 -16.48 9.93
N ILE A 99 11.72 -16.64 10.58
CA ILE A 99 11.52 -17.67 11.62
C ILE A 99 11.70 -19.07 11.01
N GLN A 100 11.24 -19.27 9.78
CA GLN A 100 11.40 -20.53 9.05
C GLN A 100 12.87 -20.80 8.65
N GLN A 101 13.67 -19.76 8.43
CA GLN A 101 15.10 -19.90 8.12
C GLN A 101 15.98 -19.94 9.38
N SER A 102 15.42 -19.57 10.54
CA SER A 102 16.15 -19.50 11.80
C SER A 102 16.61 -20.87 12.30
N THR A 103 17.86 -20.92 12.78
CA THR A 103 18.52 -22.08 13.39
C THR A 103 18.10 -22.34 14.85
N ILE A 104 17.11 -21.59 15.36
CA ILE A 104 16.61 -21.77 16.74
C ILE A 104 16.05 -23.20 16.88
N GLN A 105 16.53 -23.93 17.90
CA GLN A 105 16.06 -25.26 18.25
C GLN A 105 14.66 -25.21 18.87
N ILE A 106 13.64 -25.05 18.03
CA ILE A 106 12.24 -25.29 18.37
C ILE A 106 11.82 -26.62 17.74
N ASN A 107 10.98 -27.40 18.42
CA ASN A 107 10.39 -28.60 17.84
C ASN A 107 9.69 -28.28 16.49
N ILE A 108 10.02 -29.03 15.44
CA ILE A 108 9.54 -28.83 14.06
C ILE A 108 8.00 -28.67 13.95
N PRO A 109 7.16 -29.53 14.57
CA PRO A 109 5.71 -29.37 14.52
C PRO A 109 5.23 -28.06 15.16
N THR A 110 5.83 -27.66 16.28
CA THR A 110 5.48 -26.41 16.98
C THR A 110 5.80 -25.19 16.11
N ARG A 111 6.94 -25.20 15.40
CA ARG A 111 7.32 -24.10 14.49
C ARG A 111 6.33 -23.94 13.34
N SER A 112 5.91 -25.04 12.71
CA SER A 112 4.96 -25.02 11.59
C SER A 112 3.60 -24.45 12.00
N ILE A 113 3.11 -24.82 13.18
CA ILE A 113 1.84 -24.32 13.72
C ILE A 113 1.92 -22.80 13.97
N ILE A 114 3.01 -22.32 14.60
CA ILE A 114 3.19 -20.89 14.88
C ILE A 114 3.25 -20.08 13.59
N VAL A 115 4.03 -20.52 12.59
CA VAL A 115 4.13 -19.85 11.30
C VAL A 115 2.76 -19.78 10.61
N THR A 116 2.03 -20.89 10.56
CA THR A 116 0.70 -20.94 9.94
C THR A 116 -0.29 -20.02 10.65
N ALA A 117 -0.30 -20.01 11.98
CA ALA A 117 -1.17 -19.13 12.77
C ALA A 117 -0.87 -17.64 12.49
N LEU A 118 0.40 -17.25 12.43
CA LEU A 118 0.81 -15.89 12.10
C LEU A 118 0.42 -15.48 10.68
N GLN A 119 0.52 -16.40 9.72
CA GLN A 119 0.07 -16.15 8.34
C GLN A 119 -1.44 -15.96 8.25
N ILE A 120 -2.22 -16.70 9.01
CA ILE A 120 -3.68 -16.50 9.11
C ILE A 120 -3.98 -15.11 9.69
N ILE A 121 -3.29 -14.73 10.77
CA ILE A 121 -3.43 -13.40 11.38
C ILE A 121 -3.06 -12.29 10.38
N ALA A 122 -2.07 -12.53 9.52
CA ALA A 122 -1.67 -11.60 8.48
C ALA A 122 -2.77 -11.32 7.44
N VAL A 123 -3.78 -12.18 7.32
CA VAL A 123 -4.91 -11.97 6.38
C VAL A 123 -5.99 -11.06 6.98
N ALA A 124 -6.11 -10.97 8.31
CA ALA A 124 -7.14 -10.17 8.97
C ALA A 124 -7.16 -8.68 8.55
N PRO A 125 -6.00 -7.98 8.44
CA PRO A 125 -5.96 -6.60 7.92
C PRO A 125 -6.49 -6.48 6.49
N LEU A 126 -6.25 -7.46 5.62
CA LEU A 126 -6.73 -7.45 4.23
C LEU A 126 -8.25 -7.63 4.16
N ILE A 127 -8.81 -8.46 5.04
CA ILE A 127 -10.26 -8.61 5.17
C ILE A 127 -10.88 -7.28 5.61
N TYR A 128 -10.28 -6.61 6.59
CA TYR A 128 -10.73 -5.30 7.05
C TYR A 128 -10.64 -4.23 5.96
N ALA A 129 -9.53 -4.17 5.21
CA ALA A 129 -9.40 -3.25 4.07
C ALA A 129 -10.42 -3.54 2.97
N SER A 130 -10.71 -4.82 2.71
CA SER A 130 -11.75 -5.24 1.76
C SER A 130 -13.14 -4.81 2.22
N TYR A 131 -13.43 -4.87 3.52
CA TYR A 131 -14.67 -4.34 4.08
C TYR A 131 -14.80 -2.83 3.87
N VAL A 132 -13.72 -2.06 4.10
CA VAL A 132 -13.69 -0.62 3.80
C VAL A 132 -13.93 -0.36 2.31
N ALA A 133 -13.32 -1.14 1.43
CA ALA A 133 -13.54 -1.04 -0.02
C ALA A 133 -15.00 -1.30 -0.43
N VAL A 134 -15.63 -2.34 0.13
CA VAL A 134 -17.04 -2.64 -0.12
C VAL A 134 -17.96 -1.53 0.42
N SER A 135 -17.63 -0.93 1.57
CA SER A 135 -18.42 0.19 2.10
C SER A 135 -18.47 1.37 1.12
N ARG A 136 -17.41 1.62 0.36
CA ARG A 136 -17.35 2.68 -0.66
C ARG A 136 -18.23 2.41 -1.87
N LEU A 137 -18.48 1.15 -2.20
CA LEU A 137 -19.44 0.75 -3.23
C LEU A 137 -20.88 0.92 -2.74
N ARG A 138 -21.15 0.52 -1.48
CA ARG A 138 -22.49 0.63 -0.87
C ARG A 138 -22.94 2.08 -0.69
N ASP A 139 -22.01 2.98 -0.40
CA ASP A 139 -22.29 4.41 -0.24
C ASP A 139 -22.49 5.14 -1.58
N TYR A 140 -22.45 4.45 -2.73
CA TYR A 140 -22.51 5.02 -4.10
C TYR A 140 -21.51 6.15 -4.38
N ARG A 141 -20.41 6.21 -3.63
CA ARG A 141 -19.37 7.24 -3.78
C ARG A 141 -18.37 6.91 -4.87
N HIS A 142 -18.19 5.63 -5.16
CA HIS A 142 -17.16 5.12 -6.06
C HIS A 142 -17.70 3.98 -6.92
N SER A 143 -17.23 3.93 -8.16
CA SER A 143 -17.38 2.80 -9.05
C SER A 143 -16.40 1.68 -8.66
N CYS A 144 -16.67 0.45 -9.09
CA CYS A 144 -15.77 -0.69 -8.86
C CYS A 144 -14.35 -0.44 -9.38
N VAL A 145 -14.22 0.30 -10.49
CA VAL A 145 -12.93 0.68 -11.09
C VAL A 145 -12.14 1.61 -10.17
N ASP A 146 -12.78 2.57 -9.50
CA ASP A 146 -12.10 3.52 -8.61
C ASP A 146 -11.56 2.82 -7.36
N VAL A 147 -12.31 1.82 -6.86
CA VAL A 147 -11.91 0.97 -5.74
C VAL A 147 -10.76 0.06 -6.15
N LEU A 148 -10.86 -0.60 -7.31
CA LEU A 148 -9.79 -1.45 -7.83
C LEU A 148 -8.50 -0.67 -8.07
N ALA A 149 -8.59 0.51 -8.68
CA ALA A 149 -7.45 1.38 -8.92
C ALA A 149 -6.77 1.81 -7.61
N GLY A 150 -7.56 2.13 -6.58
CA GLY A 150 -7.03 2.42 -5.23
C GLY A 150 -6.27 1.24 -4.63
N ALA A 151 -6.79 0.01 -4.77
CA ALA A 151 -6.13 -1.20 -4.28
C ALA A 151 -4.85 -1.52 -5.06
N VAL A 152 -4.87 -1.38 -6.39
CA VAL A 152 -3.70 -1.58 -7.26
C VAL A 152 -2.60 -0.56 -6.96
N LEU A 153 -2.97 0.72 -6.74
CA LEU A 153 -2.01 1.76 -6.37
C LEU A 153 -1.31 1.43 -5.04
N ALA A 154 -2.09 1.02 -4.03
CA ALA A 154 -1.54 0.60 -2.74
C ALA A 154 -0.62 -0.62 -2.87
N LEU A 155 -1.02 -1.60 -3.70
CA LEU A 155 -0.21 -2.80 -3.97
C LEU A 155 1.11 -2.45 -4.66
N PHE A 156 1.08 -1.60 -5.69
CA PHE A 156 2.27 -1.17 -6.43
C PHE A 156 3.34 -0.60 -5.49
N PHE A 157 2.94 0.38 -4.67
CA PHE A 157 3.83 0.98 -3.69
C PHE A 157 4.28 -0.09 -2.67
N SER A 158 3.39 -0.98 -2.22
CA SER A 158 3.74 -2.02 -1.23
C SER A 158 4.80 -2.99 -1.77
N CYS A 159 4.79 -3.27 -3.08
CA CYS A 159 5.84 -4.02 -3.75
C CYS A 159 7.18 -3.27 -3.77
N VAL A 160 7.17 -1.96 -4.01
CA VAL A 160 8.38 -1.11 -3.92
C VAL A 160 8.97 -1.16 -2.50
N TYR A 161 8.12 -1.07 -1.48
CA TYR A 161 8.54 -1.25 -0.09
C TYR A 161 9.21 -2.61 0.14
N LEU A 162 8.56 -3.70 -0.29
CA LEU A 162 9.10 -5.04 -0.12
C LEU A 162 10.46 -5.19 -0.81
N TYR A 163 10.60 -4.63 -2.02
CA TYR A 163 11.85 -4.62 -2.77
C TYR A 163 12.97 -3.90 -2.02
N GLN A 164 12.70 -2.73 -1.45
CA GLN A 164 13.68 -1.99 -0.63
C GLN A 164 14.11 -2.77 0.60
N VAL A 165 13.18 -3.45 1.28
CA VAL A 165 13.48 -4.26 2.47
C VAL A 165 14.36 -5.46 2.13
N ILE A 166 14.07 -6.15 1.01
CA ILE A 166 14.86 -7.31 0.58
C ILE A 166 16.27 -6.89 0.19
N ILE A 167 16.41 -5.81 -0.59
CA ILE A 167 17.74 -5.30 -0.97
C ILE A 167 18.54 -4.84 0.25
N GLY A 168 17.90 -4.09 1.16
CA GLY A 168 18.55 -3.68 2.40
C GLY A 168 19.09 -4.87 3.18
N ALA A 169 18.26 -5.92 3.35
CA ALA A 169 18.69 -7.14 4.02
C ALA A 169 19.86 -7.85 3.34
N ASN A 170 19.86 -7.92 2.00
CA ASN A 170 20.95 -8.53 1.24
C ASN A 170 22.25 -7.72 1.33
N LEU A 171 22.17 -6.38 1.37
CA LEU A 171 23.34 -5.52 1.53
C LEU A 171 23.97 -5.71 2.92
N ASP A 172 23.15 -5.72 3.96
CA ASP A 172 23.60 -5.95 5.34
C ASP A 172 24.28 -7.33 5.50
N GLU A 173 23.74 -8.37 4.87
CA GLU A 173 24.32 -9.71 4.89
C GLU A 173 25.70 -9.74 4.20
N ASN A 174 25.84 -9.07 3.05
CA ASN A 174 27.10 -8.99 2.34
C ASN A 174 28.16 -8.19 3.10
N GLU A 175 27.77 -7.10 3.77
CA GLU A 175 28.67 -6.30 4.61
C GLU A 175 29.20 -7.12 5.79
N HIS A 176 28.31 -7.84 6.49
CA HIS A 176 28.70 -8.71 7.60
C HIS A 176 29.64 -9.84 7.17
N VAL A 177 29.40 -10.44 5.99
CA VAL A 177 30.30 -11.45 5.42
C VAL A 177 31.67 -10.85 5.09
N LEU A 178 31.71 -9.65 4.49
CA LEU A 178 32.95 -8.97 4.14
C LEU A 178 33.79 -8.64 5.39
N ASP A 179 33.15 -8.10 6.43
CA ASP A 179 33.82 -7.78 7.70
C ASP A 179 34.40 -9.01 8.39
N SER A 180 33.64 -10.12 8.38
CA SER A 180 34.09 -11.41 8.92
C SER A 180 35.34 -11.92 8.20
N GLN A 181 35.39 -11.79 6.86
CA GLN A 181 36.55 -12.19 6.06
C GLN A 181 37.77 -11.29 6.29
N LEU A 182 37.55 -9.98 6.43
CA LEU A 182 38.61 -9.01 6.74
C LEU A 182 39.23 -9.28 8.10
N GLU A 183 38.42 -9.61 9.11
CA GLU A 183 38.90 -9.95 10.45
C GLU A 183 39.73 -11.23 10.47
N LEU A 184 39.27 -12.30 9.79
CA LEU A 184 40.04 -13.54 9.59
C LEU A 184 41.39 -13.28 8.91
N CYS A 185 41.42 -12.44 7.87
CA CYS A 185 42.66 -12.07 7.20
C CYS A 185 43.63 -11.30 8.11
N ARG A 186 43.13 -10.39 8.96
CA ARG A 186 43.96 -9.66 9.94
C ARG A 186 44.58 -10.60 10.96
N ILE A 187 43.82 -11.58 11.48
CA ILE A 187 44.30 -12.59 12.43
C ILE A 187 45.43 -13.42 11.80
N HIS A 188 45.21 -13.94 10.59
CA HIS A 188 46.22 -14.74 9.89
C HIS A 188 47.50 -13.94 9.57
N GLN A 189 47.39 -12.64 9.28
CA GLN A 189 48.57 -11.78 9.11
C GLN A 189 49.30 -11.53 10.43
N SER A 190 48.58 -11.38 11.55
CA SER A 190 49.16 -11.23 12.88
C SER A 190 49.97 -12.47 13.29
N ASP A 191 49.39 -13.67 13.13
CA ASP A 191 50.06 -14.93 13.48
C ASP A 191 51.32 -15.16 12.64
N ARG A 192 51.31 -14.81 11.35
CA ARG A 192 52.52 -14.86 10.52
C ARG A 192 53.61 -13.92 11.02
N ARG A 193 53.28 -12.69 11.47
CA ARG A 193 54.29 -11.77 12.02
C ARG A 193 54.86 -12.27 13.35
N VAL A 194 54.04 -12.87 14.21
CA VAL A 194 54.50 -13.45 15.49
C VAL A 194 55.42 -14.65 15.25
N ASN A 195 55.07 -15.54 14.32
CA ASN A 195 55.93 -16.68 13.98
C ASN A 195 57.27 -16.23 13.38
N VAL A 196 57.30 -15.25 12.47
CA VAL A 196 58.57 -14.75 11.91
C VAL A 196 59.48 -14.14 12.99
N ARG A 197 58.93 -13.46 14.01
CA ARG A 197 59.72 -12.92 15.14
C ARG A 197 60.28 -13.96 16.09
N LYS A 198 59.78 -15.20 16.11
CA LYS A 198 60.35 -16.29 16.93
C LYS A 198 61.59 -16.94 16.31
N PHE A 199 61.86 -16.69 15.02
CA PHE A 199 62.98 -17.27 14.28
C PHE A 199 64.16 -16.30 14.09
N ILE A 200 64.11 -15.10 14.68
CA ILE A 200 65.18 -14.10 14.73
C ILE A 200 65.60 -13.94 16.19
#